data_AF-A0A259SAH8-F1
#
_entry.id   AF-A0A259SAH8-F1
#
_cell.length_a   1.000
_cell.length_b   1.000
_cell.length_c   1.000
_cell.angle_alpha   90.00
_cell.angle_beta   90.00
_cell.angle_gamma   90.00
#
_symmetry.space_group_name_H-M   'P 1'
#
loop_
_entity.id
_entity.type
_entity.pdbx_description
1 polymer ?
#
loop_
_entity_poly.entity_id
_entity_poly.type
_entity_poly.pdbx_seq_one_letter_code
_entity_poly.pdbx_strand_id
1 'polypeptide(L)'
;MSEQNTENRRMVRRRTVIKGAAWSIPVIAAATAIPLAAASTTTPRGPSRPAVTCGSTAAGDNGSYTVDGQRVIVSYDSAPDVYELNAHFVDGTSASYGTNYGTAPAQGSRRWSVETGRPVSWVQVHSFNTHYQNGVCQ
;
A
#
# COMPACT_ATOMS: atom_id res chain seq x y z
N MET A 1 20.43 -54.61 68.79
CA MET A 1 21.25 -53.39 68.69
C MET A 1 22.33 -53.65 67.64
N SER A 2 22.28 -53.13 66.42
CA SER A 2 21.87 -51.78 66.03
C SER A 2 21.32 -51.78 64.60
N GLU A 3 20.04 -51.41 64.47
CA GLU A 3 19.53 -50.68 63.30
C GLU A 3 20.23 -49.31 63.25
N GLN A 4 20.55 -48.78 62.06
CA GLN A 4 20.33 -47.37 61.65
C GLN A 4 20.62 -47.20 60.15
N ASN A 5 19.55 -47.22 59.36
CA ASN A 5 19.20 -46.16 58.40
C ASN A 5 20.18 -45.82 57.27
N THR A 6 20.37 -46.73 56.30
CA THR A 6 20.82 -46.32 54.96
C THR A 6 19.62 -45.74 54.22
N GLU A 7 19.42 -44.45 54.45
CA GLU A 7 18.41 -43.59 53.85
C GLU A 7 18.28 -43.89 52.34
N ASN A 8 17.17 -44.54 51.97
CA ASN A 8 16.71 -44.70 50.60
C ASN A 8 16.26 -43.33 50.08
N ARG A 9 17.20 -42.36 49.99
CA ARG A 9 16.97 -41.11 49.25
C ARG A 9 16.77 -41.52 47.81
N ARG A 10 15.50 -41.63 47.41
CA ARG A 10 15.07 -41.66 46.02
C ARG A 10 15.59 -40.40 45.32
N MET A 11 16.87 -40.40 44.95
CA MET A 11 17.46 -39.38 44.11
C MET A 11 16.67 -39.40 42.81
N VAL A 12 15.93 -38.32 42.55
CA VAL A 12 15.36 -38.06 41.25
C VAL A 12 16.50 -38.19 40.25
N ARG A 13 16.46 -39.23 39.41
CA ARG A 13 17.54 -39.51 38.47
C ARG A 13 17.69 -38.29 37.56
N ARG A 14 18.93 -37.85 37.31
CA ARG A 14 19.24 -36.69 36.45
C ARG A 14 18.48 -36.73 35.11
N ARG A 15 18.34 -37.93 34.53
CA ARG A 15 17.56 -38.18 33.31
C ARG A 15 16.07 -37.82 33.41
N THR A 16 15.47 -37.94 34.59
CA THR A 16 14.07 -37.56 34.85
C THR A 16 13.92 -36.04 34.84
N VAL A 17 14.88 -35.33 35.46
CA VAL A 17 14.93 -33.86 35.44
C VAL A 17 15.11 -33.35 34.00
N ILE A 18 16.07 -33.93 33.25
CA ILE A 18 16.34 -33.56 31.86
C ILE A 18 15.11 -33.78 30.97
N LYS A 19 14.41 -34.90 31.15
CA LYS A 19 13.17 -35.17 30.40
C LYS A 19 12.11 -34.10 30.69
N GLY A 20 11.89 -33.72 31.95
CA GLY A 20 10.93 -32.66 32.30
C GLY A 20 11.29 -31.30 31.70
N ALA A 21 12.57 -30.91 31.79
CA ALA A 21 13.06 -29.65 31.23
C ALA A 21 12.93 -29.60 29.69
N ALA A 22 13.16 -30.73 29.00
CA ALA A 22 12.98 -30.80 27.55
C ALA A 22 11.53 -30.53 27.11
N TRP A 23 10.54 -30.95 27.91
CA TRP A 23 9.13 -30.66 27.65
C TRP A 23 8.74 -29.19 27.89
N SER A 24 9.61 -28.38 28.51
CA SER A 24 9.37 -26.96 28.75
C SER A 24 9.66 -26.09 27.52
N ILE A 25 10.58 -26.52 26.65
CA ILE A 25 11.05 -25.74 25.50
C ILE A 25 9.92 -25.36 24.52
N PRO A 26 9.04 -26.28 24.10
CA PRO A 26 7.94 -25.92 23.18
C PRO A 26 6.99 -24.88 23.77
N VAL A 27 6.75 -24.94 25.09
CA VAL A 27 5.85 -24.01 25.79
C VAL A 27 6.46 -22.61 25.84
N ILE A 28 7.76 -22.50 26.15
CA ILE A 28 8.47 -21.23 26.16
C ILE A 28 8.51 -20.64 24.75
N ALA A 29 8.82 -21.45 23.73
CA ALA A 29 8.84 -21.00 22.34
C ALA A 29 7.47 -20.42 21.93
N ALA A 30 6.38 -21.14 22.20
CA ALA A 30 5.02 -20.66 21.92
C ALA A 30 4.71 -19.36 22.69
N ALA A 31 5.01 -19.30 23.99
CA ALA A 31 4.76 -18.12 24.82
C ALA A 31 5.53 -16.88 24.35
N THR A 32 6.73 -17.04 23.79
CA THR A 32 7.52 -15.92 23.24
C THR A 32 7.13 -15.53 21.82
N ALA A 33 6.62 -16.47 21.01
CA ALA A 33 6.21 -16.21 19.63
C ALA A 33 4.86 -15.47 19.56
N ILE A 34 3.94 -15.74 20.47
CA ILE A 34 2.59 -15.16 20.45
C ILE A 34 2.60 -13.62 20.59
N PRO A 35 3.34 -13.00 21.53
CA PRO A 35 3.43 -11.54 21.63
C PRO A 35 4.05 -10.90 20.37
N LEU A 36 5.05 -11.55 19.78
CA LEU A 36 5.68 -11.08 18.55
C LEU A 36 4.70 -11.11 17.37
N ALA A 37 3.91 -12.19 17.26
CA ALA A 37 2.85 -12.31 16.25
C ALA A 37 1.70 -11.32 16.50
N ALA A 38 1.37 -11.03 17.76
CA ALA A 38 0.34 -10.05 18.13
C ALA A 38 0.79 -8.60 17.89
N ALA A 39 2.08 -8.30 18.07
CA ALA A 39 2.67 -7.00 17.78
C ALA A 39 2.95 -6.79 16.28
N SER A 40 2.99 -7.86 15.50
CA SER A 40 3.03 -7.84 14.04
C SER A 40 1.68 -7.37 13.47
N THR A 41 1.35 -6.10 13.69
CA THR A 41 0.36 -5.43 12.86
C THR A 41 1.07 -5.03 11.56
N THR A 42 0.59 -5.50 10.42
CA THR A 42 0.76 -4.71 9.19
C THR A 42 0.16 -3.36 9.50
N THR A 43 0.97 -2.32 9.66
CA THR A 43 0.47 -0.95 9.75
C THR A 43 -0.53 -0.82 8.61
N PRO A 44 -1.83 -0.58 8.87
CA PRO A 44 -2.72 -0.16 7.82
C PRO A 44 -2.03 1.06 7.26
N ARG A 45 -1.51 0.96 6.04
CA ARG A 45 -1.05 2.12 5.30
C ARG A 45 -2.29 3.00 5.23
N GLY A 46 -2.45 3.91 6.21
CA GLY A 46 -3.50 4.92 6.19
C GLY A 46 -3.48 5.48 4.79
N PRO A 47 -4.65 5.65 4.14
CA PRO A 47 -4.79 5.66 2.70
C PRO A 47 -3.61 6.43 2.13
N SER A 48 -2.64 5.70 1.56
CA SER A 48 -1.47 6.35 1.00
C SER A 48 -2.06 7.30 0.00
N ARG A 49 -1.98 8.62 0.30
CA ARG A 49 -2.48 9.64 -0.60
C ARG A 49 -1.91 9.24 -1.95
N PRO A 50 -2.77 9.00 -2.94
CA PRO A 50 -2.33 8.36 -4.17
C PRO A 50 -1.11 9.14 -4.66
N ALA A 51 -0.01 8.43 -4.87
CA ALA A 51 1.26 9.04 -5.25
C ALA A 51 1.14 9.43 -6.71
N VAL A 52 0.45 10.53 -6.99
CA VAL A 52 0.17 10.89 -8.37
C VAL A 52 1.26 11.81 -8.90
N THR A 53 1.67 11.45 -10.11
CA THR A 53 2.64 12.20 -10.88
C THR A 53 1.87 12.73 -12.06
N CYS A 54 1.67 14.03 -12.11
CA CYS A 54 1.45 14.66 -13.40
C CYS A 54 2.78 14.50 -14.16
N GLY A 55 2.73 13.78 -15.29
CA GLY A 55 3.86 13.70 -16.21
C GLY A 55 5.16 13.10 -15.67
N SER A 56 6.12 12.96 -16.57
CA SER A 56 7.50 12.59 -16.25
C SER A 56 8.26 13.82 -15.77
N THR A 57 9.35 13.65 -15.02
CA THR A 57 10.25 14.76 -14.60
C THR A 57 10.83 15.58 -15.76
N ALA A 58 10.62 15.16 -17.02
CA ALA A 58 11.04 15.86 -18.23
C ALA A 58 9.97 16.77 -18.87
N ALA A 59 8.75 16.86 -18.32
CA ALA A 59 7.55 17.13 -19.13
C ALA A 59 6.73 18.42 -18.84
N GLY A 60 6.97 19.14 -17.73
CA GLY A 60 6.48 20.52 -17.46
C GLY A 60 5.06 20.67 -16.86
N ASP A 61 4.89 21.39 -15.74
CA ASP A 61 3.62 21.61 -14.98
C ASP A 61 2.50 22.19 -15.88
N ASN A 62 1.35 21.51 -15.97
CA ASN A 62 0.15 22.04 -16.67
C ASN A 62 -1.09 21.83 -15.81
N GLY A 63 -1.02 22.41 -14.61
CA GLY A 63 -2.12 22.51 -13.68
C GLY A 63 -1.96 21.67 -12.42
N SER A 64 -3.09 21.22 -11.90
CA SER A 64 -3.18 20.50 -10.63
C SER A 64 -4.31 19.48 -10.69
N TYR A 65 -4.31 18.54 -9.74
CA TYR A 65 -5.43 17.62 -9.57
C TYR A 65 -5.76 17.44 -8.09
N THR A 66 -6.98 17.01 -7.83
CA THR A 66 -7.41 16.51 -6.53
C THR A 66 -8.06 15.15 -6.70
N VAL A 67 -7.87 14.28 -5.72
CA VAL A 67 -8.56 13.00 -5.62
C VAL A 67 -9.54 13.09 -4.46
N ASP A 68 -10.82 12.87 -4.76
CA ASP A 68 -11.93 12.93 -3.84
C ASP A 68 -12.68 11.58 -3.89
N GLY A 69 -12.29 10.66 -3.01
CA GLY A 69 -12.80 9.29 -3.01
C GLY A 69 -12.48 8.54 -4.31
N GLN A 70 -13.49 8.31 -5.13
CA GLN A 70 -13.42 7.61 -6.43
C GLN A 70 -13.49 8.57 -7.62
N ARG A 71 -13.19 9.85 -7.37
CA ARG A 71 -13.24 10.90 -8.38
C ARG A 71 -11.89 11.60 -8.45
N VAL A 72 -11.42 11.82 -9.67
CA VAL A 72 -10.22 12.62 -9.94
C VAL A 72 -10.66 13.90 -10.63
N ILE A 73 -10.30 15.04 -10.05
CA ILE A 73 -10.60 16.35 -10.62
C ILE A 73 -9.29 16.96 -11.06
N VAL A 74 -9.14 17.18 -12.36
CA VAL A 74 -7.98 17.85 -12.96
C VAL A 74 -8.35 19.29 -13.27
N SER A 75 -7.51 20.24 -12.88
CA SER A 75 -7.59 21.66 -13.22
C SER A 75 -6.34 22.05 -14.01
N TYR A 76 -6.50 22.35 -15.29
CA TYR A 76 -5.41 22.74 -16.18
C TYR A 76 -5.20 24.26 -16.18
N ASP A 77 -3.94 24.71 -16.22
CA ASP A 77 -3.62 26.13 -16.36
C ASP A 77 -3.99 26.65 -17.77
N SER A 78 -3.72 25.81 -18.77
CA SER A 78 -4.16 26.01 -20.16
C SER A 78 -4.89 24.78 -20.67
N ALA A 79 -5.99 25.00 -21.39
CA ALA A 79 -6.80 23.89 -21.91
C ALA A 79 -5.98 23.05 -22.91
N PRO A 80 -5.89 21.73 -22.71
CA PRO A 80 -5.21 20.86 -23.66
C PRO A 80 -6.10 20.55 -24.86
N ASP A 81 -5.45 20.17 -25.97
CA ASP A 81 -6.14 19.67 -27.17
C ASP A 81 -6.55 18.21 -26.99
N VAL A 82 -5.72 17.45 -26.27
CA VAL A 82 -5.97 16.05 -25.92
C VAL A 82 -5.91 15.89 -24.40
N TYR A 83 -6.98 15.35 -23.84
CA TYR A 83 -7.08 14.98 -22.43
C TYR A 83 -6.72 13.50 -22.31
N GLU A 84 -5.82 13.15 -21.40
CA GLU A 84 -5.55 11.77 -21.04
C GLU A 84 -5.25 11.65 -19.55
N LEU A 85 -5.86 10.63 -18.92
CA LEU A 85 -5.62 10.25 -17.54
C LEU A 85 -5.53 8.74 -17.47
N ASN A 86 -4.42 8.24 -16.93
CA ASN A 86 -4.22 6.84 -16.62
C ASN A 86 -4.34 6.66 -15.11
N ALA A 87 -5.36 5.93 -14.68
CA ALA A 87 -5.61 5.62 -13.28
C ALA A 87 -5.10 4.22 -12.97
N HIS A 88 -4.28 4.11 -11.95
CA HIS A 88 -3.89 2.84 -11.35
C HIS A 88 -4.66 2.66 -10.06
N PHE A 89 -5.22 1.47 -9.85
CA PHE A 89 -6.12 1.20 -8.73
C PHE A 89 -5.42 0.47 -7.59
N VAL A 90 -6.05 0.48 -6.41
CA VAL A 90 -5.51 -0.19 -5.22
C VAL A 90 -5.48 -1.72 -5.35
N ASP A 91 -6.36 -2.31 -6.17
CA ASP A 91 -6.38 -3.75 -6.45
C ASP A 91 -5.43 -4.18 -7.59
N GLY A 92 -4.61 -3.26 -8.09
CA GLY A 92 -3.58 -3.52 -9.09
C GLY A 92 -4.03 -3.43 -10.55
N THR A 93 -5.32 -3.19 -10.85
CA THR A 93 -5.72 -2.95 -12.24
C THR A 93 -5.44 -1.50 -12.66
N SER A 94 -5.62 -1.19 -13.95
CA SER A 94 -5.49 0.16 -14.49
C SER A 94 -6.62 0.48 -15.47
N ALA A 95 -6.93 1.77 -15.65
CA ALA A 95 -7.87 2.25 -16.67
C ALA A 95 -7.40 3.59 -17.24
N SER A 96 -7.73 3.83 -18.50
CA SER A 96 -7.42 5.08 -19.19
C SER A 96 -8.69 5.84 -19.53
N TYR A 97 -8.61 7.15 -19.39
CA TYR A 97 -9.68 8.10 -19.62
C TYR A 97 -9.13 9.20 -20.54
N GLY A 98 -10.01 9.87 -21.28
CA GLY A 98 -9.61 10.98 -22.12
C GLY A 98 -10.27 11.03 -23.49
N THR A 99 -9.69 11.80 -24.39
CA THR A 99 -10.23 12.10 -25.72
C THR A 99 -10.36 10.81 -26.54
N ASN A 100 -9.33 9.96 -26.52
CA ASN A 100 -9.31 8.68 -27.23
C ASN A 100 -10.25 7.63 -26.62
N TYR A 101 -10.76 7.88 -25.41
CA TYR A 101 -11.62 6.97 -24.65
C TYR A 101 -13.06 7.48 -24.52
N GLY A 102 -13.41 8.59 -25.18
CA GLY A 102 -14.76 9.18 -25.13
C GLY A 102 -15.18 9.69 -23.74
N THR A 103 -14.21 9.87 -22.83
CA THR A 103 -14.45 10.31 -21.44
C THR A 103 -13.86 11.69 -21.15
N ALA A 104 -13.32 12.35 -22.17
CA ALA A 104 -12.84 13.73 -22.10
C ALA A 104 -13.98 14.72 -21.78
N PRO A 105 -13.65 15.86 -21.17
CA PRO A 105 -14.58 16.98 -21.07
C PRO A 105 -14.79 17.61 -22.46
N ALA A 106 -15.66 18.62 -22.54
CA ALA A 106 -15.80 19.41 -23.76
C ALA A 106 -14.43 20.01 -24.17
N GLN A 107 -14.14 20.05 -25.47
CA GLN A 107 -12.89 20.60 -25.98
C GLN A 107 -12.70 22.05 -25.50
N GLY A 108 -11.48 22.40 -25.06
CA GLY A 108 -11.17 23.70 -24.46
C GLY A 108 -11.48 23.83 -22.96
N SER A 109 -11.96 22.76 -22.31
CA SER A 109 -12.20 22.77 -20.87
C SER A 109 -10.91 22.81 -20.07
N ARG A 110 -10.84 23.75 -19.11
CA ARG A 110 -9.74 23.78 -18.13
C ARG A 110 -9.99 22.91 -16.90
N ARG A 111 -11.14 22.23 -16.86
CA ARG A 111 -11.47 21.30 -15.78
C ARG A 111 -12.01 20.00 -16.34
N TRP A 112 -11.58 18.91 -15.73
CA TRP A 112 -12.03 17.58 -16.06
C TRP A 112 -12.30 16.80 -14.77
N SER A 113 -13.50 16.25 -14.66
CA SER A 113 -13.89 15.39 -13.55
C SER A 113 -14.04 13.97 -14.08
N VAL A 114 -13.26 13.04 -13.54
CA VAL A 114 -13.24 11.64 -13.92
C VAL A 114 -13.76 10.81 -12.75
N GLU A 115 -14.91 10.17 -12.95
CA GLU A 115 -15.40 9.13 -12.04
C GLU A 115 -14.65 7.85 -12.34
N THR A 116 -13.75 7.45 -11.45
CA THR A 116 -12.95 6.23 -11.60
C THR A 116 -13.72 5.00 -11.13
N GLY A 117 -14.79 5.21 -10.35
CA GLY A 117 -15.66 4.16 -9.77
C GLY A 117 -14.96 3.27 -8.73
N ARG A 118 -13.65 3.46 -8.53
CA ARG A 118 -12.78 2.62 -7.71
C ARG A 118 -11.64 3.46 -7.12
N PRO A 119 -11.16 3.16 -5.90
CA PRO A 119 -10.08 3.91 -5.27
C PRO A 119 -8.78 3.81 -6.07
N VAL A 120 -8.19 4.96 -6.40
CA VAL A 120 -6.91 5.06 -7.11
C VAL A 120 -5.73 4.92 -6.15
N SER A 121 -4.69 4.21 -6.58
CA SER A 121 -3.39 4.11 -5.90
C SER A 121 -2.43 5.19 -6.38
N TRP A 122 -2.49 5.53 -7.67
CA TRP A 122 -1.88 6.70 -8.27
C TRP A 122 -2.56 7.01 -9.60
N VAL A 123 -2.37 8.22 -10.10
CA VAL A 123 -2.82 8.61 -11.43
C VAL A 123 -1.69 9.30 -12.17
N GLN A 124 -1.77 9.26 -13.49
CA GLN A 124 -0.89 9.98 -14.39
C GLN A 124 -1.75 10.74 -15.38
N VAL A 125 -1.55 12.06 -15.42
CA VAL A 125 -2.28 12.95 -16.30
C VAL A 125 -1.33 13.37 -17.42
N HIS A 126 -1.77 13.19 -18.67
CA HIS A 126 -1.11 13.74 -19.83
C HIS A 126 -2.02 14.79 -20.46
N SER A 127 -1.47 15.97 -20.69
CA SER A 127 -2.08 16.98 -21.56
C SER A 127 -1.24 17.05 -22.83
N PHE A 128 -1.84 16.88 -24.00
CA PHE A 128 -1.12 17.17 -25.25
C PHE A 128 -1.71 18.43 -25.86
N ASN A 129 -0.83 19.29 -26.35
CA ASN A 129 -1.20 20.50 -27.07
C ASN A 129 -0.44 20.49 -28.40
N THR A 130 -1.15 20.53 -29.52
CA THR A 130 -0.52 20.55 -30.86
C THR A 130 0.06 21.93 -31.20
N HIS A 131 -0.27 22.97 -30.42
CA HIS A 131 0.28 24.32 -30.58
C HIS A 131 1.56 24.60 -29.79
N TYR A 132 1.88 23.79 -28.78
CA TYR A 132 3.08 23.92 -27.96
C TYR A 132 3.81 22.58 -27.98
N GLN A 133 5.04 22.54 -28.49
CA GLN A 133 5.82 21.30 -28.58
C GLN A 133 5.82 20.56 -27.23
N ASN A 134 5.10 19.43 -27.18
CA ASN A 134 5.11 18.40 -26.14
C ASN A 134 5.11 18.88 -24.67
N GLY A 135 4.17 19.73 -24.26
CA GLY A 135 3.95 20.07 -22.85
C GLY A 135 2.90 19.18 -22.20
N VAL A 136 3.33 18.07 -21.58
CA VAL A 136 2.51 17.12 -20.81
C VAL A 136 2.63 17.44 -19.32
N CYS A 137 1.51 17.82 -18.68
CA CYS A 137 1.39 18.17 -17.24
C CYS A 137 2.51 17.62 -16.34
N GLN A 138 3.25 18.45 -15.61
CA GLN A 138 3.50 18.25 -14.17
C GLN A 138 2.32 18.85 -13.34
#